data_AF-A0A4Y7U1G4-F1
#
_entry.id   AF-A0A4Y7U1G4-F1
#
_cell.length_a   1.000
_cell.length_b   1.000
_cell.length_c   1.000
_cell.angle_alpha   90.00
_cell.angle_beta   90.00
_cell.angle_gamma   90.00
#
_symmetry.space_group_name_H-M   'P 1'
#
loop_
_entity.id
_entity.type
_entity.pdbx_description
1 polymer ?
#
loop_
_entity_poly.entity_id
_entity_poly.type
_entity_poly.pdbx_seq_one_letter_code
_entity_poly.pdbx_strand_id
1 'polypeptide(L)'
;DANGNLITDKNKNITAITYNHLNLPKKITFGTTGTIEYIYNATGQKVQKIVTETAKPIVTTDYLGGFQYKDNILEFFPTAEGYV
;
A
#
# COMPACT_ATOMS: atom_id res chain seq x y z
N ASP A 1 11.16 5.29 14.44
CA ASP A 1 11.02 4.38 15.60
C ASP A 1 12.41 3.86 15.99
N ALA A 2 12.54 2.91 16.91
CA ALA A 2 13.84 2.37 17.31
C ALA A 2 14.56 1.62 16.17
N ASN A 3 13.83 1.19 15.13
CA ASN A 3 14.35 0.44 13.99
C ASN A 3 14.83 1.33 12.85
N GLY A 4 14.79 2.66 13.00
CA GLY A 4 15.22 3.60 11.97
C GLY A 4 14.23 3.78 10.82
N ASN A 5 12.98 3.36 10.98
CA ASN A 5 11.99 3.52 9.92
C ASN A 5 11.55 4.99 9.78
N LEU A 6 11.21 5.36 8.54
CA LEU A 6 10.57 6.62 8.21
C LEU A 6 9.18 6.70 8.87
N ILE A 7 8.93 7.67 9.74
CA ILE A 7 7.62 7.85 10.37
C ILE A 7 6.86 9.06 9.82
N THR A 8 7.55 10.00 9.18
CA THR A 8 6.98 11.24 8.63
C THR A 8 7.82 11.72 7.45
N ASP A 9 7.21 12.27 6.41
CA ASP A 9 7.90 12.93 5.29
C ASP A 9 7.06 14.14 4.84
N LYS A 10 7.49 15.34 5.22
CA LYS A 10 6.77 16.58 4.92
C LYS A 10 6.78 16.92 3.43
N ASN A 11 7.79 16.51 2.67
CA ASN A 11 7.85 16.77 1.23
C ASN A 11 6.78 15.97 0.47
N LYS A 12 6.31 14.86 1.06
CA LYS A 12 5.24 14.02 0.53
C LYS A 12 3.94 14.14 1.30
N ASN A 13 3.83 15.13 2.19
CA ASN A 13 2.68 15.33 3.09
C ASN A 13 2.36 14.10 3.98
N ILE A 14 3.35 13.24 4.26
CA ILE A 14 3.19 12.07 5.13
C ILE A 14 3.32 12.51 6.58
N THR A 15 2.23 12.42 7.33
CA THR A 15 2.15 12.81 8.75
C THR A 15 2.32 11.65 9.71
N ALA A 16 2.13 10.41 9.25
CA ALA A 16 2.40 9.21 10.02
C ALA A 16 2.62 8.00 9.12
N ILE A 17 3.50 7.09 9.55
CA ILE A 17 3.60 5.73 9.04
C ILE A 17 3.58 4.78 10.24
N THR A 18 2.69 3.79 10.21
CA THR A 18 2.71 2.67 11.17
C THR A 18 3.27 1.43 10.50
N TYR A 19 3.91 0.57 11.29
CA TYR A 19 4.59 -0.63 10.83
C TYR A 19 3.98 -1.87 11.49
N ASN A 20 4.04 -3.01 10.81
CA ASN A 20 3.65 -4.30 11.38
C ASN A 20 4.82 -4.96 12.14
N HIS A 21 4.59 -6.15 12.70
CA HIS A 21 5.59 -6.91 13.46
C HIS A 21 6.77 -7.41 12.60
N LEU A 22 6.65 -7.40 11.26
CA LEU A 22 7.73 -7.68 10.31
C LEU A 22 8.48 -6.41 9.89
N ASN A 23 8.22 -5.28 10.55
CA ASN A 23 8.81 -3.99 10.22
C ASN A 23 8.44 -3.48 8.81
N LEU A 24 7.30 -3.92 8.26
CA LEU A 24 6.77 -3.47 6.97
C LEU A 24 5.73 -2.35 7.15
N PRO A 25 5.67 -1.34 6.26
CA PRO A 25 4.68 -0.27 6.34
C PRO A 25 3.26 -0.84 6.31
N LYS A 26 2.46 -0.57 7.33
CA LYS A 26 1.06 -1.02 7.44
C LYS A 26 0.07 0.06 7.02
N LYS A 27 0.28 1.29 7.46
CA LYS A 27 -0.60 2.43 7.15
C LYS A 27 0.22 3.70 7.01
N ILE A 28 0.00 4.42 5.92
CA ILE A 28 0.58 5.73 5.62
C ILE A 28 -0.54 6.75 5.65
N THR A 29 -0.37 7.82 6.43
CA THR A 29 -1.34 8.92 6.54
C THR A 29 -0.80 10.16 5.87
N PHE A 30 -1.59 10.76 4.98
CA PHE A 30 -1.25 11.94 4.19
C PHE A 30 -1.99 13.18 4.70
N GLY A 31 -1.66 13.65 5.91
CA GLY A 31 -2.35 14.79 6.52
C GLY A 31 -3.87 14.59 6.56
N THR A 32 -4.62 15.51 5.95
CA THR A 32 -6.09 15.42 5.79
C THR A 32 -6.51 14.89 4.42
N THR A 33 -5.56 14.51 3.56
CA THR A 33 -5.81 14.09 2.18
C THR A 33 -6.27 12.64 2.10
N GLY A 34 -5.76 11.76 2.97
CA GLY A 34 -6.13 10.35 2.93
C GLY A 34 -5.11 9.42 3.56
N THR A 35 -5.27 8.12 3.28
CA THR A 35 -4.43 7.05 3.79
C THR A 35 -4.18 5.98 2.72
N ILE A 36 -3.02 5.32 2.82
CA ILE A 36 -2.77 4.05 2.12
C ILE A 36 -2.56 2.97 3.18
N GLU A 37 -3.29 1.88 3.09
CA GLU A 37 -3.15 0.71 3.96
C GLU A 37 -2.68 -0.50 3.15
N TYR A 38 -1.79 -1.30 3.74
CA TYR A 38 -1.25 -2.50 3.14
C TYR A 38 -1.54 -3.72 4.01
N ILE A 39 -2.01 -4.79 3.36
CA ILE A 39 -2.19 -6.10 3.98
C ILE A 39 -1.13 -7.03 3.44
N TYR A 40 -0.52 -7.79 4.35
CA TYR A 40 0.52 -8.75 4.06
C TYR A 40 0.11 -10.13 4.55
N ASN A 41 0.55 -11.17 3.87
CA ASN A 41 0.50 -12.52 4.42
C ASN A 41 1.60 -12.73 5.48
N ALA A 42 1.62 -13.90 6.11
CA ALA A 42 2.56 -14.22 7.18
C ALA A 42 4.04 -14.22 6.73
N THR A 43 4.33 -14.36 5.43
CA THR A 43 5.69 -14.31 4.89
C THR A 43 6.13 -12.88 4.52
N GLY A 44 5.27 -11.87 4.72
CA GLY A 44 5.56 -10.48 4.40
C GLY A 44 5.30 -10.09 2.95
N GLN A 45 4.66 -10.95 2.15
CA GLN A 45 4.22 -10.60 0.80
C GLN A 45 2.96 -9.74 0.89
N LYS A 46 2.95 -8.60 0.19
CA LYS A 46 1.78 -7.73 0.09
C LYS A 46 0.71 -8.42 -0.73
N VAL A 47 -0.49 -8.56 -0.17
CA VAL A 47 -1.66 -9.18 -0.81
C VAL A 47 -2.74 -8.16 -1.14
N GLN A 48 -2.76 -7.01 -0.45
CA GLN A 48 -3.74 -5.95 -0.72
C GLN A 48 -3.17 -4.56 -0.45
N LYS A 49 -3.61 -3.58 -1.24
CA LYS A 49 -3.42 -2.14 -1.03
C LYS A 49 -4.80 -1.48 -1.03
N ILE A 50 -5.08 -0.66 -0.02
CA ILE A 50 -6.32 0.12 0.08
C ILE A 50 -5.95 1.59 0.07
N VAL A 51 -6.50 2.36 -0.86
CA VAL A 51 -6.33 3.81 -0.94
C VAL A 51 -7.64 4.48 -0.56
N THR A 52 -7.60 5.26 0.51
CA THR A 52 -8.71 6.11 0.94
C THR A 52 -8.29 7.55 0.75
N GLU A 53 -9.01 8.31 -0.06
CA GLU A 53 -8.75 9.73 -0.29
C GLU A 53 -10.01 10.54 0.02
N THR A 54 -9.84 11.72 0.61
CA THR A 54 -10.95 12.61 0.97
C THR A 54 -11.80 12.93 -0.25
N ALA A 55 -13.11 12.73 -0.14
CA ALA A 55 -14.10 12.95 -1.20
C ALA A 55 -13.91 12.08 -2.46
N LYS A 56 -13.22 10.93 -2.37
CA LYS A 56 -13.15 9.94 -3.45
C LYS A 56 -13.58 8.55 -2.99
N PRO A 57 -14.05 7.69 -3.90
CA PRO A 57 -14.26 6.28 -3.60
C PRO A 57 -12.96 5.62 -3.11
N ILE A 58 -13.10 4.65 -2.21
CA ILE A 58 -11.99 3.79 -1.81
C ILE A 58 -11.59 2.93 -3.01
N VAL A 59 -10.29 2.87 -3.28
CA VAL A 59 -9.73 2.01 -4.32
C VAL A 59 -8.99 0.86 -3.65
N THR A 60 -9.35 -0.37 -4.02
CA THR A 60 -8.67 -1.58 -3.54
C THR A 60 -7.86 -2.18 -4.67
N THR A 61 -6.62 -2.57 -4.38
CA THR A 61 -5.77 -3.35 -5.30
C THR A 61 -5.37 -4.65 -4.64
N ASP A 62 -5.81 -5.77 -5.20
CA ASP A 62 -5.43 -7.12 -4.78
C ASP A 62 -4.25 -7.64 -5.59
N TYR A 63 -3.33 -8.31 -4.92
CA TYR A 63 -2.12 -8.89 -5.52
C TYR A 63 -2.16 -10.41 -5.43
N LEU A 64 -2.07 -11.09 -6.58
CA LEU A 64 -2.10 -12.55 -6.66
C LEU A 64 -1.08 -13.06 -7.67
N GLY A 65 0.04 -13.62 -7.20
CA GLY A 65 1.02 -14.26 -8.09
C GLY A 65 1.58 -13.34 -9.19
N GLY A 66 1.69 -12.04 -8.92
CA GLY A 66 2.10 -11.02 -9.89
C GLY A 66 0.96 -10.32 -10.62
N PHE A 67 -0.25 -10.89 -10.60
CA PHE A 67 -1.46 -10.24 -11.10
C PHE A 67 -1.91 -9.15 -10.12
N GLN A 68 -2.44 -8.06 -10.66
CA GLN A 68 -2.99 -6.94 -9.89
C GLN A 68 -4.41 -6.66 -10.34
N TYR A 69 -5.33 -6.69 -9.39
CA TYR A 69 -6.75 -6.40 -9.63
C TYR A 69 -7.11 -5.12 -8.92
N LYS A 70 -7.52 -4.09 -9.66
CA LYS A 70 -8.03 -2.85 -9.09
C LYS A 70 -9.55 -2.91 -9.09
N ASP A 71 -10.14 -2.82 -7.91
CA ASP A 71 -11.59 -2.93 -7.71
C ASP A 71 -12.17 -4.16 -8.45
N ASN A 72 -11.49 -5.30 -8.26
CA ASN A 72 -11.77 -6.61 -8.86
C ASN A 72 -11.59 -6.70 -10.39
N ILE A 73 -11.08 -5.64 -11.05
CA ILE A 73 -10.77 -5.64 -12.48
C ILE A 73 -9.27 -5.88 -12.66
N LEU A 74 -8.90 -6.83 -13.50
CA LEU A 74 -7.50 -7.10 -13.84
C LEU A 74 -6.89 -5.86 -14.53
N GLU A 75 -5.85 -5.28 -13.94
CA GLU A 75 -5.10 -4.17 -14.54
C GLU A 75 -3.68 -4.54 -14.92
N PHE A 76 -3.03 -5.43 -14.16
CA PHE A 76 -1.67 -5.86 -14.50
C PHE A 76 -1.47 -7.36 -14.40
N PHE A 77 -0.68 -7.92 -15.30
CA PHE A 77 -0.20 -9.30 -15.20
C PHE A 77 1.23 -9.44 -15.75
N PRO A 78 2.01 -10.42 -15.25
CA PRO A 78 3.40 -10.57 -15.66
C PRO A 78 3.51 -11.19 -17.07
N THR A 79 4.47 -10.69 -17.84
CA THR A 79 4.98 -11.29 -19.09
C THR A 79 6.49 -11.48 -19.00
N ALA A 80 7.10 -12.08 -20.03
CA ALA A 80 8.55 -12.22 -20.07
C ALA A 80 9.28 -10.86 -20.12
N GLU A 81 8.62 -9.84 -20.65
CA GLU A 81 9.12 -8.47 -20.83
C GLU A 81 8.78 -7.53 -19.65
N GLY A 82 8.00 -7.99 -18.66
CA GLY A 82 7.64 -7.18 -17.49
C GLY A 82 6.17 -7.32 -17.10
N TYR A 83 5.45 -6.20 -17.03
CA TYR A 83 4.02 -6.16 -16.75
C TYR A 83 3.30 -5.53 -17.95
N VAL A 84 2.15 -6.10 -18.29
CA VAL A 84 1.16 -5.49 -19.19
C VAL A 84 0.00 -4.99 -18.34
#